data_AF-A0A923JX11-F1
#
_entry.id   AF-A0A923JX11-F1
#
_cell.length_a   1.000
_cell.length_b   1.000
_cell.length_c   1.000
_cell.angle_alpha   90.00
_cell.angle_beta   90.00
_cell.angle_gamma   90.00
#
_symmetry.space_group_name_H-M   'P 1'
#
loop_
_entity.id
_entity.type
_entity.pdbx_description
1 polymer ?
#
loop_
_entity_poly.entity_id
_entity_poly.type
_entity_poly.pdbx_seq_one_letter_code
_entity_poly.pdbx_strand_id
1 'polypeptide(L)'
;YNRYRYYDPQVGRFVSADPIGYAGGLNLYAYAPNPIAWTDPLGLAANRGRIQAQGRKLEESVSWNQETPLSAADAKSKINELKRKLSKQELSQREEAFNQAERWIDNICKCGGLDADKRKTFMVSGTRQERVDIEIRAGRAFTDK
;
A
#
# COMPACT_ATOMS: atom_id res chain seq x y z
N TYR A 1 4.00 12.45 23.89
CA TYR A 1 5.21 11.96 24.58
C TYR A 1 5.26 10.45 24.39
N ASN A 2 6.18 9.99 23.55
CA ASN A 2 6.35 8.62 23.06
C ASN A 2 7.19 7.87 24.11
N ARG A 3 6.69 6.79 24.72
CA ARG A 3 7.19 6.40 26.06
C ARG A 3 8.64 5.92 26.11
N TYR A 4 9.28 5.59 24.99
CA TYR A 4 10.69 5.19 24.99
C TYR A 4 11.54 5.79 23.85
N ARG A 5 11.07 6.84 23.13
CA ARG A 5 11.88 7.63 22.17
C ARG A 5 12.03 9.10 22.56
N TYR A 6 13.23 9.53 23.00
CA TYR A 6 13.62 10.95 23.05
C TYR A 6 13.73 11.52 21.62
N TYR A 7 13.14 12.69 21.40
CA TYR A 7 13.23 13.45 20.13
C TYR A 7 14.17 14.63 20.33
N ASP A 8 15.19 14.75 19.49
CA ASP A 8 16.11 15.89 19.49
C ASP A 8 15.65 16.93 18.44
N PRO A 9 15.22 18.13 18.86
CA PRO A 9 14.68 19.13 17.97
C PRO A 9 15.71 19.81 17.05
N GLN A 10 17.02 19.59 17.20
CA GLN A 10 18.03 20.17 16.30
C GLN A 10 18.23 19.36 15.01
N VAL A 11 17.86 18.07 14.99
CA VAL A 11 18.28 17.13 13.93
C VAL A 11 17.12 16.36 13.27
N GLY A 12 15.88 16.51 13.77
CA GLY A 12 14.69 15.96 13.10
C GLY A 12 14.60 14.43 13.12
N ARG A 13 15.11 13.75 14.15
CA ARG A 13 15.02 12.28 14.32
C ARG A 13 14.74 11.90 15.78
N PHE A 14 14.13 10.71 15.97
CA PHE A 14 13.94 10.08 17.28
C PHE A 14 15.12 9.16 17.65
N VAL A 15 15.53 9.10 18.92
CA VAL A 15 16.84 8.55 19.37
C VAL A 15 16.79 7.14 20.04
N SER A 16 15.65 6.60 20.50
CA SER A 16 15.59 5.24 21.16
C SER A 16 14.17 4.65 21.14
N ALA A 17 13.80 3.36 21.16
CA ALA A 17 12.45 2.80 20.83
C ALA A 17 11.39 2.63 21.94
N ASP A 18 10.06 2.83 21.61
CA ASP A 18 8.80 2.12 22.07
C ASP A 18 7.73 2.84 22.97
N PRO A 19 6.63 2.24 23.51
CA PRO A 19 5.60 1.25 23.09
C PRO A 19 4.15 1.75 23.44
N ILE A 20 3.11 0.92 23.25
CA ILE A 20 1.69 1.06 23.68
C ILE A 20 1.29 2.21 24.65
N GLY A 21 0.31 3.04 24.22
CA GLY A 21 -0.80 3.50 25.10
C GLY A 21 -1.21 4.98 25.13
N TYR A 22 -2.35 5.27 24.48
CA TYR A 22 -3.48 6.17 24.84
C TYR A 22 -3.40 7.72 24.72
N ALA A 23 -4.48 8.26 24.11
CA ALA A 23 -4.98 9.65 24.09
C ALA A 23 -4.44 10.64 23.03
N GLY A 24 -5.17 10.77 21.90
CA GLY A 24 -4.92 11.84 20.94
C GLY A 24 -6.00 12.02 19.86
N GLY A 25 -7.19 12.50 20.24
CA GLY A 25 -7.94 13.42 19.35
C GLY A 25 -7.26 14.81 19.41
N LEU A 26 -7.55 15.85 18.62
CA LEU A 26 -8.36 16.11 17.43
C LEU A 26 -7.39 16.77 16.42
N ASN A 27 -6.70 15.95 15.62
CA ASN A 27 -5.97 16.24 14.38
C ASN A 27 -4.99 17.45 14.31
N LEU A 28 -3.68 17.19 14.39
CA LEU A 28 -2.59 18.09 13.90
C LEU A 28 -1.34 17.33 13.36
N TYR A 29 -1.42 16.01 13.22
CA TYR A 29 -0.43 15.16 12.55
C TYR A 29 -1.19 14.17 11.66
N ALA A 30 -1.75 14.65 10.54
CA ALA A 30 -2.50 13.78 9.63
C ALA A 30 -1.55 12.72 9.04
N TYR A 31 -1.51 11.58 9.72
CA TYR A 31 -0.87 10.35 9.31
C TYR A 31 -2.00 9.41 8.88
N ALA A 32 -1.93 8.97 7.61
CA ALA A 32 -2.74 7.97 6.91
C ALA A 32 -4.19 7.74 7.42
N PRO A 33 -5.24 7.87 6.57
CA PRO A 33 -6.65 7.70 6.94
C PRO A 33 -7.05 6.32 7.51
N ASN A 34 -6.10 5.40 7.69
CA ASN A 34 -6.39 4.08 8.23
C ASN A 34 -5.16 3.44 8.91
N PRO A 35 -4.84 3.78 10.17
CA PRO A 35 -3.73 3.17 10.91
C PRO A 35 -4.11 1.87 11.65
N ILE A 36 -5.34 1.36 11.49
CA ILE A 36 -5.82 0.18 12.24
C ILE A 36 -5.29 -1.14 11.65
N ALA A 37 -4.84 -1.14 10.40
CA ALA A 37 -4.27 -2.32 9.79
C ALA A 37 -2.76 -2.38 10.09
N TRP A 38 -2.42 -3.18 11.12
CA TRP A 38 -1.14 -3.87 11.34
C TRP A 38 -0.26 -3.29 12.44
N THR A 39 -0.58 -3.66 13.68
CA THR A 39 0.50 -4.04 14.59
C THR A 39 0.68 -5.55 14.42
N ASP A 40 1.69 -5.97 13.64
CA ASP A 40 2.17 -7.35 13.59
C ASP A 40 3.28 -7.49 14.65
N PRO A 41 3.03 -8.10 15.83
CA PRO A 41 3.97 -8.12 16.94
C PRO A 41 5.21 -8.98 16.71
N LEU A 42 5.25 -9.78 15.64
CA LEU A 42 6.33 -10.74 15.36
C LEU A 42 7.22 -10.32 14.17
N GLY A 43 6.75 -9.46 13.28
CA GLY A 43 7.53 -8.97 12.15
C GLY A 43 7.93 -10.04 11.13
N LEU A 44 7.26 -11.20 11.11
CA LEU A 44 7.67 -12.40 10.38
C LEU A 44 7.22 -12.47 8.93
N ALA A 45 6.26 -11.65 8.51
CA ALA A 45 5.82 -11.70 7.12
C ALA A 45 6.93 -11.17 6.20
N ALA A 46 7.55 -12.09 5.44
CA ALA A 46 8.65 -11.76 4.53
C ALA A 46 8.18 -10.90 3.34
N ASN A 47 6.92 -11.03 2.92
CA ASN A 47 6.39 -10.42 1.71
C ASN A 47 5.21 -9.51 2.04
N ARG A 48 5.38 -8.20 1.79
CA ARG A 48 4.40 -7.16 2.17
C ARG A 48 4.23 -6.14 1.08
N GLY A 49 3.02 -5.63 0.96
CA GLY A 49 2.71 -4.51 0.07
C GLY A 49 1.23 -4.17 0.05
N ARG A 50 0.86 -3.26 -0.85
CA ARG A 50 -0.54 -2.88 -1.06
C ARG A 50 -0.79 -2.40 -2.49
N ILE A 51 -2.04 -2.52 -2.91
CA ILE A 51 -2.61 -1.83 -4.06
C ILE A 51 -3.59 -0.79 -3.52
N GLN A 52 -3.54 0.43 -4.05
CA GLN A 52 -4.37 1.54 -3.60
C GLN A 52 -4.97 2.31 -4.78
N ALA A 53 -6.20 2.76 -4.62
CA ALA A 53 -6.86 3.71 -5.52
C ALA A 53 -6.97 5.04 -4.77
N GLN A 54 -6.39 6.09 -5.36
CA GLN A 54 -6.34 7.42 -4.76
C GLN A 54 -7.03 8.45 -5.66
N GLY A 55 -7.51 9.54 -5.05
CA GLY A 55 -8.12 10.69 -5.72
C GLY A 55 -8.57 11.74 -4.71
N ARG A 56 -9.22 12.81 -5.19
CA ARG A 56 -9.63 13.96 -4.35
C ARG A 56 -10.37 13.63 -3.05
N LYS A 57 -11.19 12.58 -3.06
CA LYS A 57 -12.06 12.18 -1.93
C LYS A 57 -12.01 10.67 -1.66
N LEU A 58 -11.05 9.97 -2.26
CA LEU A 58 -11.01 8.51 -2.26
C LEU A 58 -9.61 8.04 -1.92
N GLU A 59 -9.50 7.23 -0.87
CA GLU A 59 -8.27 6.57 -0.45
C GLU A 59 -8.58 5.13 -0.04
N GLU A 60 -8.85 4.28 -1.04
CA GLU A 60 -9.14 2.87 -0.83
C GLU A 60 -7.88 2.04 -1.08
N SER A 61 -7.68 0.99 -0.27
CA SER A 61 -6.54 0.10 -0.44
C SER A 61 -6.82 -1.33 -0.02
N VAL A 62 -6.01 -2.22 -0.57
CA VAL A 62 -5.96 -3.63 -0.23
C VAL A 62 -4.49 -4.02 -0.07
N SER A 63 -4.13 -4.44 1.13
CA SER A 63 -2.78 -4.88 1.50
C SER A 63 -2.65 -6.40 1.53
N TRP A 64 -1.43 -6.91 1.38
CA TRP A 64 -1.09 -8.32 1.63
C TRP A 64 0.06 -8.43 2.63
N ASN A 65 -0.12 -9.30 3.62
CA ASN A 65 0.91 -9.70 4.58
C ASN A 65 1.03 -11.22 4.51
N GLN A 66 2.13 -11.76 4.00
CA GLN A 66 2.28 -13.21 3.91
C GLN A 66 3.73 -13.65 3.92
N GLU A 67 3.94 -14.91 4.31
CA GLU A 67 5.27 -15.53 4.34
C GLU A 67 5.76 -15.89 2.93
N THR A 68 4.85 -16.27 2.03
CA THR A 68 5.18 -16.61 0.64
C THR A 68 5.07 -15.38 -0.28
N PRO A 69 5.87 -15.31 -1.36
CA PRO A 69 5.73 -14.26 -2.36
C PRO A 69 4.32 -14.20 -2.93
N LEU A 70 3.81 -12.99 -3.17
CA LEU A 70 2.48 -12.82 -3.76
C LEU A 70 2.52 -13.25 -5.24
N SER A 71 1.68 -14.19 -5.64
CA SER A 71 1.61 -14.58 -7.05
C SER A 71 0.90 -13.50 -7.89
N ALA A 72 1.11 -13.52 -9.21
CA ALA A 72 0.38 -12.62 -10.11
C ALA A 72 -1.15 -12.81 -10.06
N ALA A 73 -1.64 -14.05 -10.00
CA ALA A 73 -3.08 -14.32 -9.89
C ALA A 73 -3.70 -13.82 -8.57
N ASP A 74 -2.98 -13.96 -7.45
CA ASP A 74 -3.46 -13.47 -6.16
C ASP A 74 -3.42 -11.93 -6.11
N ALA A 75 -2.41 -11.30 -6.75
CA ALA A 75 -2.38 -9.86 -6.94
C ALA A 75 -3.57 -9.34 -7.77
N LYS A 76 -3.95 -10.05 -8.84
CA LYS A 76 -5.18 -9.73 -9.61
C LYS A 76 -6.44 -9.90 -8.77
N SER A 77 -6.49 -10.90 -7.90
CA SER A 77 -7.59 -11.07 -6.94
C SER A 77 -7.67 -9.89 -5.97
N LYS A 78 -6.53 -9.36 -5.52
CA LYS A 78 -6.44 -8.14 -4.69
C LYS A 78 -6.88 -6.89 -5.45
N ILE A 79 -6.57 -6.77 -6.75
CA ILE A 79 -7.13 -5.73 -7.61
C ILE A 79 -8.66 -5.83 -7.68
N ASN A 80 -9.21 -7.03 -7.89
CA ASN A 80 -10.65 -7.24 -7.92
C ASN A 80 -11.33 -6.92 -6.57
N GLU A 81 -10.68 -7.26 -5.46
CA GLU A 81 -11.11 -6.86 -4.12
C GLU A 81 -11.19 -5.34 -4.00
N LEU A 82 -10.17 -4.61 -4.47
CA LEU A 82 -10.17 -3.15 -4.48
C LEU A 82 -11.26 -2.58 -5.39
N LYS A 83 -11.45 -3.14 -6.59
CA LYS A 83 -12.52 -2.73 -7.52
C LYS A 83 -13.91 -2.84 -6.89
N ARG A 84 -14.14 -3.85 -6.03
CA ARG A 84 -15.42 -4.03 -5.31
C ARG A 84 -15.66 -3.00 -4.21
N LYS A 85 -14.61 -2.36 -3.68
CA LYS A 85 -14.75 -1.29 -2.68
C LYS A 85 -15.12 0.05 -3.32
N LEU A 86 -14.91 0.21 -4.63
CA LEU A 86 -15.14 1.45 -5.36
C LEU A 86 -16.58 1.58 -5.84
N SER A 87 -17.08 2.82 -5.91
CA SER A 87 -18.33 3.11 -6.60
C SER A 87 -18.19 2.87 -8.11
N LYS A 88 -19.32 2.66 -8.81
CA LYS A 88 -19.33 2.46 -10.27
C LYS A 88 -18.66 3.61 -11.04
N GLN A 89 -18.83 4.85 -10.57
CA GLN A 89 -18.21 6.03 -11.19
C GLN A 89 -16.69 6.02 -11.01
N GLU A 90 -16.20 5.71 -9.80
CA GLU A 90 -14.76 5.68 -9.50
C GLU A 90 -14.04 4.53 -10.23
N LEU A 91 -14.72 3.39 -10.35
CA LEU A 91 -14.25 2.23 -11.11
C LEU A 91 -14.12 2.59 -12.59
N SER A 92 -15.18 3.15 -13.20
CA SER A 92 -15.18 3.55 -14.61
C SER A 92 -14.11 4.60 -14.89
N GLN A 93 -13.93 5.57 -14.00
CA GLN A 93 -12.87 6.57 -14.11
C GLN A 93 -11.46 5.97 -14.08
N ARG A 94 -11.25 4.85 -13.38
CA ARG A 94 -9.93 4.22 -13.18
C ARG A 94 -9.73 2.95 -14.01
N GLU A 95 -10.66 2.59 -14.89
CA GLU A 95 -10.64 1.33 -15.62
C GLU A 95 -9.33 1.16 -16.42
N GLU A 96 -8.90 2.20 -17.13
CA GLU A 96 -7.64 2.16 -17.89
C GLU A 96 -6.42 2.00 -16.96
N ALA A 97 -6.39 2.70 -15.83
CA ALA A 97 -5.31 2.59 -14.86
C ALA A 97 -5.23 1.18 -14.25
N PHE A 98 -6.38 0.57 -13.94
CA PHE A 98 -6.43 -0.83 -13.50
C PHE A 98 -5.95 -1.79 -14.59
N ASN A 99 -6.33 -1.58 -15.86
CA ASN A 99 -5.87 -2.41 -16.97
C ASN A 99 -4.35 -2.29 -17.18
N GLN A 100 -3.78 -1.08 -17.07
CA GLN A 100 -2.34 -0.88 -17.12
C GLN A 100 -1.63 -1.56 -15.93
N ALA A 101 -2.23 -1.51 -14.75
CA ALA A 101 -1.71 -2.17 -13.55
C ALA A 101 -1.67 -3.69 -13.69
N GLU A 102 -2.74 -4.31 -14.19
CA GLU A 102 -2.80 -5.75 -14.44
C GLU A 102 -1.77 -6.18 -15.50
N ARG A 103 -1.65 -5.44 -16.61
CA ARG A 103 -0.62 -5.70 -17.63
C ARG A 103 0.79 -5.59 -17.07
N TRP A 104 1.03 -4.63 -16.19
CA TRP A 104 2.32 -4.45 -15.54
C TRP A 104 2.67 -5.62 -14.62
N ILE A 105 1.70 -6.11 -13.83
CA ILE A 105 1.86 -7.33 -13.03
C ILE A 105 2.19 -8.53 -13.93
N ASP A 106 1.48 -8.71 -15.05
CA ASP A 106 1.72 -9.82 -15.98
C ASP A 106 3.12 -9.79 -16.58
N ASN A 107 3.60 -8.59 -16.95
CA ASN A 107 4.95 -8.43 -17.47
C ASN A 107 6.01 -8.76 -16.42
N ILE A 108 5.78 -8.37 -15.15
CA ILE A 108 6.68 -8.73 -14.04
C ILE A 108 6.67 -10.23 -13.80
N CYS A 109 5.50 -10.86 -13.83
CA CYS A 109 5.35 -12.30 -13.66
C CYS A 109 6.20 -13.06 -14.68
N LYS A 110 6.14 -12.65 -15.95
CA LYS A 110 6.98 -13.20 -17.02
C LYS A 110 8.47 -13.01 -16.79
N CYS A 111 8.87 -12.03 -15.98
CA CYS A 111 10.26 -11.79 -15.58
C CYS A 111 10.66 -12.49 -14.26
N GLY A 112 9.79 -13.33 -13.68
CA GLY A 112 10.09 -14.07 -12.43
C GLY A 112 9.82 -13.28 -11.15
N GLY A 113 8.93 -12.29 -11.20
CA GLY A 113 8.56 -11.46 -10.05
C GLY A 113 9.45 -10.23 -9.86
N LEU A 114 9.09 -9.40 -8.88
CA LEU A 114 9.77 -8.16 -8.54
C LEU A 114 10.07 -8.10 -7.04
N ASP A 115 11.32 -7.77 -6.71
CA ASP A 115 11.76 -7.56 -5.33
C ASP A 115 11.41 -6.14 -4.84
N ALA A 116 11.13 -6.03 -3.54
CA ALA A 116 10.97 -4.76 -2.82
C ALA A 116 12.29 -3.97 -2.75
N ASP A 117 12.32 -2.66 -2.43
CA ASP A 117 11.22 -1.71 -2.21
C ASP A 117 10.87 -1.01 -3.52
N LYS A 118 9.65 -1.26 -4.04
CA LYS A 118 9.22 -0.76 -5.35
C LYS A 118 7.81 -0.21 -5.29
N ARG A 119 7.63 0.96 -5.90
CA ARG A 119 6.32 1.58 -6.13
C ARG A 119 6.11 1.84 -7.62
N LYS A 120 4.92 1.53 -8.10
CA LYS A 120 4.46 1.88 -9.45
C LYS A 120 3.12 2.60 -9.36
N THR A 121 3.02 3.73 -10.05
CA THR A 121 1.82 4.56 -10.13
C THR A 121 1.28 4.54 -11.55
N PHE A 122 -0.04 4.37 -11.66
CA PHE A 122 -0.81 4.42 -12.89
C PHE A 122 -1.79 5.59 -12.78
N MET A 123 -1.48 6.69 -13.44
CA MET A 123 -2.30 7.91 -13.44
C MET A 123 -3.51 7.73 -14.36
N VAL A 124 -4.67 8.24 -13.95
CA VAL A 124 -5.84 8.35 -14.83
C VAL A 124 -5.62 9.50 -15.81
N SER A 125 -5.76 9.22 -17.10
CA SER A 125 -5.61 10.21 -18.17
C SER A 125 -6.55 11.41 -17.98
N GLY A 126 -6.07 12.61 -18.28
CA GLY A 126 -6.85 13.84 -18.14
C GLY A 126 -7.07 14.32 -16.71
N THR A 127 -6.50 13.62 -15.71
CA THR A 127 -6.61 14.00 -14.30
C THR A 127 -5.24 14.21 -13.67
N ARG A 128 -5.20 14.96 -12.55
CA ARG A 128 -3.96 15.23 -11.81
C ARG A 128 -3.86 14.45 -10.50
N GLN A 129 -4.95 13.85 -10.02
CA GLN A 129 -5.03 13.30 -8.66
C GLN A 129 -5.49 11.84 -8.63
N GLU A 130 -6.27 11.43 -9.61
CA GLU A 130 -6.84 10.11 -9.70
C GLU A 130 -5.79 9.11 -10.22
N ARG A 131 -5.50 8.11 -9.41
CA ARG A 131 -4.45 7.12 -9.70
C ARG A 131 -4.70 5.79 -9.03
N VAL A 132 -4.06 4.76 -9.57
CA VAL A 132 -3.90 3.46 -8.95
C VAL A 132 -2.42 3.28 -8.66
N ASP A 133 -2.05 2.97 -7.42
CA ASP A 133 -0.67 2.65 -7.07
C ASP A 133 -0.54 1.21 -6.60
N ILE A 134 0.59 0.62 -6.93
CA ILE A 134 1.04 -0.68 -6.43
C ILE A 134 2.36 -0.46 -5.71
N GLU A 135 2.46 -0.94 -4.48
CA GLU A 135 3.65 -0.83 -3.65
C GLU A 135 4.04 -2.20 -3.09
N ILE A 136 5.26 -2.64 -3.37
CA ILE A 136 5.91 -3.80 -2.77
C ILE A 136 6.87 -3.26 -1.72
N ARG A 137 6.50 -3.41 -0.44
CA ARG A 137 7.23 -2.86 0.70
C ARG A 137 8.33 -3.80 1.21
N ALA A 138 8.12 -5.10 1.13
CA ALA A 138 9.07 -6.11 1.58
C ALA A 138 8.93 -7.41 0.78
N GLY A 139 10.04 -8.15 0.66
CA GLY A 139 10.09 -9.44 -0.02
C GLY A 139 9.96 -9.34 -1.54
N ARG A 140 9.42 -10.39 -2.15
CA ARG A 140 9.18 -10.52 -3.59
C ARG A 140 7.68 -10.62 -3.85
N ALA A 141 7.23 -10.06 -4.97
CA ALA A 141 5.83 -10.15 -5.39
C ALA A 141 5.72 -10.38 -6.90
N PHE A 142 4.50 -10.71 -7.31
CA PHE A 142 4.10 -11.00 -8.68
C PHE A 142 4.87 -12.16 -9.31
N THR A 143 5.12 -13.23 -8.54
CA THR A 143 5.75 -14.45 -9.04
C THR A 143 4.75 -15.29 -9.85
N ASP A 144 5.29 -16.17 -10.71
CA ASP A 144 4.51 -17.30 -11.21
C ASP A 144 4.18 -18.24 -10.03
N LYS A 145 2.99 -18.82 -10.03
CA LYS A 145 2.46 -19.60 -8.88
C LYS A 145 3.30 -20.84 -8.57
#